data_AF-A0A8T6IWN0-F1
#
_entry.id   AF-A0A8T6IWN0-F1
#
_cell.length_a   1.000
_cell.length_b   1.000
_cell.length_c   1.000
_cell.angle_alpha   90.00
_cell.angle_beta   90.00
_cell.angle_gamma   90.00
#
_symmetry.space_group_name_H-M   'P 1'
#
loop_
_entity.id
_entity.type
_entity.pdbx_description
1 polymer ?
#
loop_
_entity_poly.entity_id
_entity_poly.type
_entity_poly.pdbx_seq_one_letter_code
_entity_poly.pdbx_strand_id
1 'polypeptide(L)'
;MAQATADAVRRQRPDVLSIIAMGDQGRVRSDEDEQCGIYLRNIIEGRKPDFDAVKSLIMTGGATQKFFDDNQPQYHPQDVSLALEVDRYDFAMRISREDGLLVARKHVLRRYVL
;
A
#
# COMPACT_ATOMS: atom_id res chain seq x y z
N MET A 1 -3.58 -5.90 -1.26
CA MET A 1 -4.84 -5.15 -1.49
C MET A 1 -4.66 -3.97 -2.44
N ALA A 2 -3.60 -3.95 -3.23
CA ALA A 2 -3.34 -2.89 -4.20
C ALA A 2 -4.42 -2.90 -5.30
N GLN A 3 -4.72 -4.06 -5.90
CA GLN A 3 -5.75 -4.16 -6.93
C GLN A 3 -7.14 -3.78 -6.40
N ALA A 4 -7.51 -4.28 -5.21
CA ALA A 4 -8.78 -3.94 -4.57
C ALA A 4 -8.91 -2.43 -4.30
N THR A 5 -7.81 -1.78 -3.90
CA THR A 5 -7.75 -0.32 -3.70
C THR A 5 -7.90 0.43 -5.02
N ALA A 6 -7.19 0.01 -6.06
CA ALA A 6 -7.27 0.61 -7.38
C ALA A 6 -8.68 0.52 -7.97
N ASP A 7 -9.32 -0.63 -7.86
CA ASP A 7 -10.69 -0.84 -8.33
C ASP A 7 -11.69 0.03 -7.56
N ALA A 8 -11.50 0.19 -6.25
CA ALA A 8 -12.38 1.01 -5.42
C ALA A 8 -12.31 2.49 -5.79
N VAL A 9 -11.11 3.01 -6.01
CA VAL A 9 -10.91 4.41 -6.43
C VAL A 9 -11.44 4.64 -7.84
N ARG A 10 -11.18 3.72 -8.79
CA ARG A 10 -11.71 3.81 -10.15
C ARG A 10 -13.22 3.87 -10.21
N ARG A 11 -13.92 3.08 -9.38
CA ARG A 11 -15.40 3.10 -9.31
C ARG A 11 -15.94 4.44 -8.81
N GLN A 12 -15.19 5.16 -7.98
CA GLN A 12 -15.59 6.49 -7.49
C GLN A 12 -15.44 7.57 -8.56
N ARG A 13 -14.62 7.33 -9.61
CA ARG A 13 -14.35 8.28 -10.71
C ARG A 13 -14.04 9.70 -10.21
N PRO A 14 -13.07 9.87 -9.29
CA PRO A 14 -12.73 11.21 -8.82
C PRO A 14 -12.09 12.02 -9.95
N ASP A 15 -12.38 13.33 -10.00
CA ASP A 15 -11.72 14.25 -10.93
C ASP A 15 -10.21 14.38 -10.62
N VAL A 16 -9.86 14.31 -9.33
CA VAL A 16 -8.48 14.35 -8.85
C VAL A 16 -8.26 13.22 -7.85
N LEU A 17 -7.18 12.46 -8.05
CA LEU A 17 -6.70 11.45 -7.13
C LEU A 17 -5.31 11.83 -6.63
N SER A 18 -5.15 11.90 -5.31
CA SER A 18 -3.85 12.04 -4.66
C SER A 18 -3.42 10.71 -4.07
N ILE A 19 -2.18 10.29 -4.37
CA ILE A 19 -1.52 9.17 -3.71
C ILE A 19 -0.46 9.77 -2.79
N ILE A 20 -0.52 9.44 -1.50
CA ILE A 20 0.35 10.01 -0.47
C ILE A 20 1.29 8.93 0.02
N ALA A 21 2.58 9.03 -0.34
CA ALA A 21 3.66 8.29 0.27
C ALA A 21 3.95 8.93 1.64
N MET A 22 3.80 8.16 2.74
CA MET A 22 3.89 8.71 4.09
C MET A 22 5.34 9.03 4.48
N GLY A 23 6.28 8.20 4.01
CA GLY A 23 7.67 8.28 4.39
C GLY A 23 7.89 8.03 5.87
N ASP A 24 9.09 8.33 6.36
CA ASP A 24 9.41 8.26 7.77
C ASP A 24 9.00 9.56 8.48
N GLN A 25 7.98 9.45 9.33
CA GLN A 25 7.42 10.55 10.14
C GLN A 25 7.01 11.78 9.31
N GLY A 26 6.70 11.63 8.02
CA GLY A 26 6.40 12.74 7.12
C GLY A 26 7.56 13.71 6.89
N ARG A 27 8.80 13.32 7.23
CA ARG A 27 9.99 14.17 7.13
C ARG A 27 10.98 13.66 6.09
N VAL A 28 11.14 12.35 6.01
CA VAL A 28 12.08 11.70 5.11
C VAL A 28 11.29 10.83 4.16
N ARG A 29 11.53 10.97 2.86
CA ARG A 29 10.95 10.05 1.87
C ARG A 29 11.51 8.66 2.10
N SER A 30 10.67 7.65 1.94
CA SER A 30 11.07 6.26 2.05
C SER A 30 10.85 5.54 0.72
N ASP A 31 11.81 4.72 0.33
CA ASP A 31 11.81 4.07 -0.98
C ASP A 31 10.58 3.17 -1.15
N GLU A 32 10.18 2.47 -0.10
CA GLU A 32 9.03 1.57 -0.10
C GLU A 32 7.70 2.27 -0.29
N ASP A 33 7.48 3.43 0.33
CA ASP A 33 6.25 4.19 0.16
C ASP A 33 6.17 4.83 -1.23
N GLU A 34 7.29 5.36 -1.73
CA GLU A 34 7.36 5.95 -3.07
C GLU A 34 7.13 4.88 -4.15
N GLN A 35 7.78 3.71 -4.03
CA GLN A 35 7.57 2.58 -4.94
C GLN A 35 6.13 2.04 -4.86
N CYS A 36 5.56 1.93 -3.66
CA CYS A 36 4.16 1.55 -3.48
C CYS A 36 3.21 2.56 -4.15
N GLY A 37 3.47 3.86 -4.00
CA GLY A 37 2.71 4.91 -4.63
C GLY A 37 2.75 4.87 -6.16
N ILE A 38 3.94 4.66 -6.74
CA ILE A 38 4.12 4.49 -8.19
C ILE A 38 3.43 3.21 -8.68
N TYR A 39 3.53 2.11 -7.92
CA TYR A 39 2.85 0.86 -8.22
C TYR A 39 1.32 1.07 -8.26
N LEU A 40 0.75 1.70 -7.23
CA LEU A 40 -0.67 2.06 -7.16
C LEU A 40 -1.10 2.95 -8.33
N ARG A 41 -0.33 3.99 -8.66
CA ARG A 41 -0.59 4.84 -9.82
C ARG A 41 -0.66 4.02 -11.11
N ASN A 42 0.32 3.15 -11.34
CA ASN A 42 0.39 2.33 -12.55
C ASN A 42 -0.81 1.39 -12.67
N ILE A 43 -1.16 0.68 -11.61
CA ILE A 43 -2.33 -0.19 -11.64
C ILE A 43 -3.62 0.61 -11.83
N ILE A 44 -3.76 1.82 -11.28
CA ILE A 44 -4.95 2.70 -11.44
C ILE A 44 -5.06 3.24 -12.87
N GLU A 45 -3.93 3.57 -13.50
CA GLU A 45 -3.86 4.01 -14.90
C GLU A 45 -3.98 2.84 -15.91
N GLY A 46 -4.16 1.60 -15.44
CA GLY A 46 -4.42 0.43 -16.30
C GLY A 46 -3.16 -0.26 -16.80
N ARG A 47 -1.99 0.10 -16.26
CA ARG A 47 -0.73 -0.58 -16.54
C ARG A 47 -0.58 -1.84 -15.69
N LYS A 48 0.38 -2.68 -16.08
CA LYS A 48 0.75 -3.92 -15.39
C LYS A 48 2.21 -3.82 -14.93
N PRO A 49 2.49 -3.14 -13.82
CA PRO A 49 3.85 -3.06 -13.28
C PRO A 49 4.34 -4.43 -12.83
N ASP A 50 5.62 -4.71 -13.04
CA ASP A 50 6.28 -5.90 -12.52
C ASP A 50 6.49 -5.75 -11.00
N PHE A 51 5.77 -6.56 -10.22
CA PHE A 51 5.85 -6.49 -8.76
C PHE A 51 7.16 -7.07 -8.23
N ASP A 52 7.80 -8.03 -8.92
CA ASP A 52 9.07 -8.58 -8.47
C ASP A 52 10.21 -7.55 -8.60
N ALA A 53 10.15 -6.69 -9.62
CA ALA A 53 11.03 -5.54 -9.74
C ALA A 53 10.84 -4.54 -8.59
N VAL A 54 9.57 -4.22 -8.24
CA VAL A 54 9.25 -3.33 -7.10
C VAL A 54 9.74 -3.94 -5.79
N LYS A 55 9.48 -5.23 -5.57
CA LYS A 55 9.96 -5.97 -4.39
C LYS A 55 11.48 -5.89 -4.28
N SER A 56 12.19 -6.10 -5.38
CA SER A 56 13.66 -6.03 -5.41
C SER A 56 14.14 -4.64 -4.99
N LEU A 57 13.55 -3.56 -5.51
CA LEU A 57 13.89 -2.18 -5.13
C LEU A 57 13.66 -1.92 -3.64
N ILE A 58 12.52 -2.35 -3.09
CA ILE A 58 12.19 -2.20 -1.66
C ILE A 58 13.21 -2.94 -0.78
N MET A 59 13.60 -4.16 -1.17
CA MET A 59 14.56 -4.96 -0.42
C MET A 59 15.98 -4.40 -0.48
N THR A 60 16.37 -3.75 -1.58
CA THR A 60 17.66 -3.06 -1.70
C THR A 60 17.67 -1.68 -1.06
N GLY A 61 16.49 -1.11 -0.79
CA GLY A 61 16.33 0.19 -0.13
C GLY A 61 16.73 0.14 1.36
N GLY A 62 16.77 1.31 1.99
CA GLY A 62 17.22 1.42 3.39
C GLY A 62 16.17 1.01 4.43
N ALA A 63 14.88 1.13 4.12
CA ALA A 63 13.82 1.05 5.13
C ALA A 63 13.60 -0.35 5.73
N THR A 64 13.94 -1.40 4.99
CA THR A 64 13.77 -2.80 5.45
C THR A 64 14.88 -3.23 6.41
N GLN A 65 16.04 -2.58 6.40
CA GLN A 65 17.24 -3.01 7.14
C GLN A 65 17.00 -3.14 8.65
N LYS A 66 16.23 -2.22 9.25
CA LYS A 66 15.90 -2.23 10.68
C LYS A 66 15.12 -3.47 11.13
N PHE A 67 14.41 -4.13 10.21
CA PHE A 67 13.67 -5.36 10.50
C PHE A 67 14.57 -6.61 10.54
N PHE A 68 15.84 -6.48 10.16
CA PHE A 68 16.84 -7.54 10.22
C PHE A 68 17.96 -7.22 11.23
N ASP A 69 17.78 -6.20 12.06
CA ASP A 69 18.72 -5.83 13.12
C ASP A 69 18.28 -6.47 14.45
N ASP A 70 19.04 -7.45 14.92
CA ASP A 70 18.78 -8.16 16.18
C ASP A 70 18.79 -7.23 17.41
N ASN A 71 19.37 -6.04 17.32
CA ASN A 71 19.35 -5.04 18.40
C ASN A 71 18.03 -4.25 18.45
N GLN A 72 17.12 -4.46 17.50
CA GLN A 72 15.82 -3.78 17.42
C GLN A 72 14.66 -4.80 17.44
N PRO A 73 14.46 -5.50 18.56
CA PRO A 73 13.51 -6.63 18.66
C PRO A 73 12.04 -6.25 18.42
N GLN A 74 11.71 -4.96 18.45
CA GLN A 74 10.38 -4.44 18.07
C GLN A 74 10.07 -4.57 16.57
N TYR A 75 11.07 -4.81 15.72
CA TYR A 75 10.91 -5.00 14.28
C TYR A 75 11.18 -6.46 13.91
N HIS A 76 10.14 -7.18 13.49
CA HIS A 76 10.30 -8.59 13.16
C HIS A 76 10.54 -8.78 11.64
N PRO A 77 11.51 -9.61 11.21
CA PRO A 77 11.74 -9.88 9.78
C PRO A 77 10.50 -10.37 8.99
N GLN A 78 9.51 -10.96 9.68
CA GLN A 78 8.29 -11.46 9.05
C GLN A 78 7.39 -10.31 8.59
N ASP A 79 7.49 -9.12 9.21
CA ASP A 79 6.72 -7.94 8.79
C ASP A 79 7.07 -7.56 7.35
N VAL A 80 8.35 -7.64 6.97
CA VAL A 80 8.80 -7.40 5.58
C VAL A 80 8.22 -8.45 4.64
N SER A 81 8.24 -9.72 5.06
CA SER A 81 7.71 -10.83 4.25
C SER A 81 6.22 -10.65 3.97
N LEU A 82 5.44 -10.29 5.00
CA LEU A 82 4.00 -10.05 4.91
C LEU A 82 3.66 -8.79 4.12
N ALA A 83 4.43 -7.71 4.28
CA ALA A 83 4.23 -6.45 3.55
C ALA A 83 4.46 -6.61 2.03
N LEU A 84 5.32 -7.54 1.63
CA LEU A 84 5.65 -7.83 0.23
C LEU A 84 4.72 -8.88 -0.40
N GLU A 85 3.66 -9.32 0.27
CA GLU A 85 2.62 -10.16 -0.32
C GLU A 85 1.57 -9.28 -1.03
N VAL A 86 1.82 -8.99 -2.31
CA VAL A 86 0.87 -8.23 -3.13
C VAL A 86 -0.48 -8.95 -3.21
N ASP A 87 -1.55 -8.17 -3.07
CA ASP A 87 -2.93 -8.65 -3.25
C ASP A 87 -3.37 -9.88 -2.45
N ARG A 88 -2.72 -10.14 -1.30
CA ARG A 88 -3.19 -11.14 -0.32
C ARG A 88 -4.62 -10.91 0.17
N TYR A 89 -5.05 -9.65 0.23
CA TYR A 89 -6.40 -9.25 0.62
C TYR A 89 -7.14 -8.61 -0.55
N ASP A 90 -8.41 -8.98 -0.71
CA ASP A 90 -9.32 -8.63 -1.80
C ASP A 90 -10.26 -7.44 -1.50
N PHE A 91 -10.03 -6.75 -0.38
CA PHE A 91 -10.78 -5.56 0.04
C PHE A 91 -9.87 -4.33 0.08
N ALA A 92 -10.44 -3.16 -0.18
CA ALA A 92 -9.78 -1.88 0.13
C ALA A 92 -10.07 -1.48 1.59
N MET A 93 -9.27 -0.58 2.16
CA MET A 93 -9.60 0.07 3.44
C MET A 93 -10.23 1.43 3.16
N ARG A 94 -11.38 1.71 3.78
CA ARG A 94 -12.03 3.03 3.73
C ARG A 94 -11.99 3.67 5.11
N ILE A 95 -11.55 4.92 5.14
CA ILE A 95 -11.57 5.74 6.35
C ILE A 95 -12.85 6.58 6.37
N SER A 96 -13.45 6.69 7.56
CA SER A 96 -14.56 7.59 7.86
C SER A 96 -14.34 8.25 9.22
N ARG A 97 -15.05 9.34 9.51
CA ARG A 97 -15.01 9.97 10.83
C ARG A 97 -16.23 9.56 11.64
N GLU A 98 -16.00 9.04 12.84
CA GLU A 98 -17.04 8.59 13.78
C GLU A 98 -16.65 9.05 15.18
N ASP A 99 -17.56 9.73 15.88
CA ASP A 99 -17.33 10.25 17.24
C ASP A 99 -16.00 11.01 17.41
N GLY A 100 -15.63 11.80 16.40
CA GLY A 100 -14.39 12.57 16.39
C GLY A 100 -13.12 11.79 16.00
N LEU A 101 -13.20 10.48 15.82
CA LEU A 101 -12.07 9.61 15.47
C LEU A 101 -12.08 9.21 13.99
N LEU A 102 -10.90 8.91 13.45
CA LEU A 102 -10.77 8.27 12.13
C LEU A 102 -10.90 6.75 12.31
N VAL A 103 -11.87 6.15 11.64
CA VAL A 103 -12.14 4.71 11.71
C VAL A 103 -11.94 4.07 10.35
N ALA A 104 -11.10 3.04 10.31
CA ALA A 104 -10.79 2.26 9.12
C ALA A 104 -11.66 1.00 9.07
N ARG A 105 -12.41 0.81 7.97
CA ARG A 105 -13.21 -0.40 7.74
C ARG A 105 -12.90 -1.02 6.39
N LYS A 106 -13.09 -2.34 6.30
CA LYS A 106 -13.02 -3.08 5.04
C LYS A 106 -14.09 -2.54 4.08
N HIS A 107 -13.68 -2.21 2.87
CA HIS A 107 -14.53 -1.82 1.77
C HIS A 107 -14.47 -2.92 0.70
N VAL A 108 -15.49 -3.79 0.73
CA VAL A 108 -15.62 -4.89 -0.23
C VAL A 108 -16.38 -4.40 -1.44
N LEU A 109 -15.75 -4.53 -2.61
CA LEU A 109 -16.40 -4.24 -3.88
C LEU A 109 -17.34 -5.39 -4.24
N ARG A 110 -18.65 -5.14 -4.15
CA ARG A 110 -19.62 -6.11 -4.71
C ARG A 110 -19.32 -6.27 -6.21
N ARG A 111 -19.02 -7.49 -6.63
CA ARG A 111 -19.01 -7.87 -8.05
C ARG A 111 -20.47 -8.12 -8.43
N TYR A 112 -21.00 -7.35 -9.38
CA TYR A 112 -22.19 -7.79 -10.07
C TYR A 112 -21.76 -8.95 -10.96
N VAL A 113 -22.33 -10.14 -10.74
CA VAL A 113 -22.26 -11.24 -11.69
C VAL A 113 -23.24 -10.85 -12.80
N LEU A 114 -22.72 -10.63 -14.01
CA LEU A 114 -23.53 -10.56 -15.23
C LEU A 114 -23.92 -11.97 -15.66
#